data_AF-A0A255YWD6-F1
#
_entry.id   AF-A0A255YWD6-F1
#
_cell.length_a   1.000
_cell.length_b   1.000
_cell.length_c   1.000
_cell.angle_alpha   90.00
_cell.angle_beta   90.00
_cell.angle_gamma   90.00
#
_symmetry.space_group_name_H-M   'P 1'
#
loop_
_entity.id
_entity.type
_entity.pdbx_description
1 polymer ?
#
loop_
_entity_poly.entity_id
_entity_poly.type
_entity_poly.pdbx_seq_one_letter_code
_entity_poly.pdbx_strand_id
1 'polypeptide(L)'
;MVCRHAGRTHGVRVILHRLDGEGTVDVPPGQSLFQAIAAQDRAMITALCGGCCICGTCRVRVLDGDPGPMGPDEAHLRWQLAITDPAIRLACQMRPGCRLRVDIIQPE
;
A
#
# COMPACT_ATOMS: atom_id res chain seq x y z
N MET A 1 3.87 -16.57 -9.04
CA MET A 1 4.70 -15.89 -10.06
C MET A 1 5.19 -14.58 -9.47
N VAL A 2 6.42 -14.53 -8.94
CA VAL A 2 6.99 -13.29 -8.40
C VAL A 2 7.39 -12.41 -9.58
N CYS A 3 6.82 -11.20 -9.69
CA CYS A 3 7.25 -10.28 -10.72
C CYS A 3 8.69 -9.86 -10.45
N ARG A 4 9.60 -10.18 -11.39
CA ARG A 4 10.98 -9.72 -11.33
C ARG A 4 10.98 -8.19 -11.36
N HIS A 5 11.53 -7.57 -10.31
CA HIS A 5 11.57 -6.12 -10.08
C HIS A 5 12.55 -5.36 -11.01
N ALA A 6 12.69 -5.81 -12.26
CA ALA A 6 13.60 -5.20 -13.22
C ALA A 6 13.03 -3.87 -13.74
N GLY A 7 13.60 -2.75 -13.28
CA GLY A 7 13.66 -1.45 -13.95
C GLY A 7 12.46 -1.04 -14.81
N ARG A 8 11.26 -1.00 -14.25
CA ARG A 8 10.07 -0.53 -14.98
C ARG A 8 10.03 1.00 -15.02
N THR A 9 10.12 1.56 -16.23
CA THR A 9 9.90 2.99 -16.53
C THR A 9 8.42 3.38 -16.53
N HIS A 10 7.51 2.40 -16.47
CA HIS A 10 6.06 2.61 -16.47
C HIS A 10 5.45 2.36 -15.10
N GLY A 11 4.46 3.17 -14.74
CA GLY A 11 3.68 3.02 -13.51
C GLY A 11 2.95 1.68 -13.44
N VAL A 12 2.64 1.27 -12.22
CA VAL A 12 2.02 -0.02 -11.91
C VAL A 12 0.56 0.19 -11.55
N ARG A 13 -0.33 -0.50 -12.25
CA ARG A 13 -1.76 -0.45 -11.95
C ARG A 13 -2.10 -1.26 -10.71
N VAL A 14 -2.75 -0.60 -9.75
CA VAL A 14 -3.24 -1.19 -8.51
C VAL A 14 -4.76 -1.07 -8.47
N ILE A 15 -5.43 -2.17 -8.09
CA ILE A 15 -6.87 -2.23 -7.92
C ILE A 15 -7.17 -2.03 -6.44
N LEU A 16 -8.03 -1.05 -6.14
CA LEU A 16 -8.47 -0.70 -4.80
C LEU A 16 -9.87 -1.28 -4.61
N HIS A 17 -10.02 -2.18 -3.64
CA HIS A 17 -11.30 -2.62 -3.14
C HIS A 17 -11.71 -1.72 -1.97
N ARG A 18 -12.96 -1.27 -1.99
CA ARG A 18 -13.55 -0.37 -0.98
C ARG A 18 -14.99 -0.81 -0.69
N LEU A 19 -15.53 -0.32 0.43
CA LEU A 19 -16.92 -0.58 0.82
C LEU A 19 -17.94 -0.02 -0.19
N ASP A 20 -17.61 1.07 -0.87
CA ASP A 20 -18.44 1.77 -1.87
C ASP A 20 -18.19 1.31 -3.32
N GLY A 21 -17.23 0.39 -3.55
CA GLY A 21 -16.97 -0.22 -4.85
C GLY A 21 -15.49 -0.40 -5.17
N GLU A 22 -15.20 -0.84 -6.40
CA GLU A 22 -13.82 -0.98 -6.88
C GLU A 22 -13.31 0.32 -7.52
N GLY A 23 -12.04 0.62 -7.31
CA GLY A 23 -11.30 1.70 -7.94
C GLY A 23 -9.98 1.21 -8.50
N THR A 24 -9.34 2.03 -9.33
CA THR A 24 -7.99 1.76 -9.85
C THR A 24 -7.12 2.98 -9.69
N VAL A 25 -5.86 2.75 -9.33
CA VAL A 25 -4.83 3.79 -9.25
C VAL A 25 -3.57 3.31 -9.97
N ASP A 26 -2.95 4.17 -10.76
CA ASP A 26 -1.65 3.90 -11.34
C ASP A 26 -0.57 4.48 -10.42
N VAL A 27 0.34 3.63 -9.94
CA VAL A 27 1.44 3.99 -9.03
C VAL A 27 2.69 4.29 -9.87
N PRO A 28 3.14 5.56 -9.94
CA PRO A 28 4.35 5.90 -10.68
C PRO A 28 5.60 5.23 -10.05
N PRO A 29 6.64 4.95 -10.84
CA PRO A 29 7.90 4.44 -10.31
C PRO A 29 8.45 5.35 -9.21
N GLY A 30 8.89 4.76 -8.09
CA GLY A 30 9.46 5.48 -6.95
C GLY A 30 8.43 6.07 -5.98
N GLN A 31 7.16 6.16 -6.34
CA GLN A 31 6.09 6.56 -5.42
C GLN A 31 5.56 5.38 -4.61
N SER A 32 5.13 5.68 -3.39
CA SER A 32 4.38 4.73 -2.57
C SER A 32 2.92 4.61 -3.03
N LEU A 33 2.28 3.48 -2.73
CA LEU A 33 0.86 3.27 -2.99
C LEU A 33 0.00 4.39 -2.36
N PHE A 34 0.33 4.79 -1.13
CA PHE A 34 -0.33 5.90 -0.45
C PHE A 34 -0.23 7.22 -1.24
N GLN A 35 0.94 7.58 -1.76
CA GLN A 35 1.12 8.82 -2.52
C GLN A 35 0.27 8.81 -3.79
N ALA A 36 0.22 7.67 -4.50
CA ALA A 36 -0.59 7.52 -5.70
C ALA A 36 -2.09 7.64 -5.40
N ILE A 37 -2.58 6.98 -4.34
CA ILE A 37 -3.99 7.07 -3.93
C ILE A 37 -4.32 8.51 -3.50
N ALA A 38 -3.49 9.10 -2.65
CA ALA A 38 -3.71 10.45 -2.13
C ALA A 38 -3.65 11.54 -3.21
N ALA A 39 -2.91 11.32 -4.29
CA ALA A 39 -2.87 12.22 -5.44
C ALA A 39 -4.17 12.18 -6.26
N GLN A 40 -4.86 11.04 -6.26
CA GLN A 40 -6.17 10.89 -6.91
C GLN A 40 -7.30 11.40 -6.02
N ASP A 41 -7.33 10.95 -4.76
CA ASP A 41 -8.27 11.41 -3.75
C ASP A 41 -7.71 11.13 -2.34
N ARG A 42 -7.49 12.22 -1.59
CA ARG A 42 -6.95 12.15 -0.23
C ARG A 42 -7.90 11.49 0.76
N ALA A 43 -9.22 11.55 0.52
CA ALA A 43 -10.22 10.95 1.38
C ALA A 43 -10.24 9.42 1.29
N MET A 44 -9.69 8.84 0.21
CA MET A 44 -9.62 7.38 0.04
C MET A 44 -8.63 6.71 1.00
N ILE A 45 -7.63 7.44 1.50
CA ILE A 45 -6.64 6.87 2.42
C ILE A 45 -6.12 7.87 3.47
N THR A 46 -6.37 7.54 4.72
CA THR A 46 -5.79 8.17 5.90
C THR A 46 -4.31 7.79 6.10
N ALA A 47 -3.45 8.79 6.25
CA ALA A 47 -2.12 8.64 6.84
C ALA A 47 -1.79 9.87 7.68
N LEU A 48 -1.97 9.77 9.00
CA LEU A 48 -1.83 10.91 9.91
C LEU A 48 -0.40 11.46 9.92
N CYS A 49 0.59 10.59 9.76
CA CYS A 49 2.00 10.97 9.68
C CYS A 49 2.48 11.40 8.28
N GLY A 50 1.60 11.46 7.28
CA GLY A 50 2.00 11.82 5.91
C GLY A 50 2.91 10.80 5.20
N GLY A 51 3.13 9.61 5.76
CA GLY A 51 3.91 8.54 5.14
C GLY A 51 5.22 8.18 5.84
N CYS A 52 5.50 8.76 7.01
CA CYS A 52 6.73 8.54 7.78
C CYS A 52 6.83 7.20 8.54
N CYS A 53 5.92 6.24 8.31
CA CYS A 53 5.93 4.93 8.99
C CYS A 53 5.89 4.98 10.53
N ILE A 54 5.14 5.92 11.13
CA ILE A 54 5.01 6.02 12.60
C ILE A 54 3.57 5.86 13.13
N CYS A 55 2.55 6.19 12.33
CA CYS A 55 1.16 6.21 12.81
C CYS A 55 0.39 4.91 12.58
N GLY A 56 0.75 4.14 11.55
CA GLY A 56 0.05 2.91 11.19
C GLY A 56 -1.41 3.09 10.73
N THR A 57 -1.87 4.28 10.34
CA THR A 57 -3.28 4.46 9.90
C THR A 57 -3.51 4.17 8.41
N CYS A 58 -2.44 4.07 7.62
CA CYS A 58 -2.48 3.73 6.18
C CYS A 58 -2.55 2.23 5.90
N ARG A 59 -3.22 1.46 6.76
CA ARG A 59 -3.32 -0.01 6.64
C ARG A 59 -4.15 -0.37 5.41
N VAL A 60 -3.61 -1.31 4.64
CA VAL A 60 -4.32 -1.97 3.54
C VAL A 60 -4.11 -3.47 3.67
N ARG A 61 -5.07 -4.27 3.21
CA ARG A 61 -4.92 -5.72 3.08
C ARG A 61 -4.64 -6.06 1.63
N VAL A 62 -3.55 -6.77 1.39
CA VAL A 62 -3.24 -7.31 0.07
C VAL A 62 -4.18 -8.47 -0.21
N LEU A 63 -4.95 -8.36 -1.28
CA LEU A 63 -5.86 -9.40 -1.74
C LEU A 63 -5.20 -10.29 -2.81
N ASP A 64 -4.39 -9.70 -3.68
CA ASP A 64 -3.66 -10.42 -4.73
C ASP A 64 -2.44 -9.62 -5.20
N GLY A 65 -1.41 -10.32 -5.68
CA GLY A 65 -0.16 -9.74 -6.17
C GLY A 65 0.94 -9.58 -5.11
N ASP A 66 2.06 -8.99 -5.53
CA ASP A 66 3.25 -8.78 -4.68
C ASP A 66 3.35 -7.29 -4.27
N PRO A 67 3.19 -6.95 -2.98
CA PRO A 67 3.30 -5.58 -2.50
C PRO A 67 4.76 -5.08 -2.44
N GLY A 68 5.73 -5.95 -2.72
CA GLY A 68 7.14 -5.70 -2.56
C GLY A 68 7.66 -6.03 -1.16
N PRO A 69 8.99 -5.92 -0.96
CA PRO A 69 9.64 -6.25 0.30
C PRO A 69 9.11 -5.39 1.45
N MET A 70 9.13 -5.95 2.66
CA MET A 70 8.84 -5.21 3.89
C MET A 70 10.14 -4.64 4.46
N GLY A 71 10.14 -3.33 4.73
CA GLY A 71 11.26 -2.66 5.39
C GLY A 71 11.29 -2.91 6.91
N PRO A 72 12.44 -2.68 7.56
CA PRO A 72 12.58 -2.88 9.01
C PRO A 72 11.66 -1.97 9.82
N ASP A 73 11.47 -0.72 9.40
CA ASP A 73 10.58 0.25 10.07
C ASP A 73 9.12 -0.21 10.01
N GLU A 74 8.69 -0.72 8.84
CA GLU A 74 7.34 -1.29 8.68
C GLU A 74 7.16 -2.50 9.60
N ALA A 75 8.14 -3.41 9.63
CA ALA A 75 8.09 -4.59 10.48
C ALA A 75 8.05 -4.24 11.97
N HIS A 76 8.85 -3.28 12.41
CA HIS A 76 8.90 -2.82 13.79
C HIS A 76 7.56 -2.18 14.21
N LEU A 77 7.03 -1.26 13.40
CA LEU A 77 5.76 -0.61 13.70
C LEU A 77 4.59 -1.62 13.71
N ARG A 78 4.58 -2.58 12.78
CA ARG A 78 3.56 -3.65 12.78
C ARG A 78 3.60 -4.47 14.05
N TRP A 79 4.80 -4.79 14.54
CA TRP A 79 4.98 -5.50 15.80
C TRP A 79 4.42 -4.68 16.98
N GLN A 80 4.74 -3.38 17.06
CA GLN A 80 4.20 -2.48 18.10
C GLN A 80 2.68 -2.38 18.06
N LEU A 81 2.08 -2.41 16.86
CA LEU A 81 0.64 -2.31 16.65
C LEU A 81 -0.07 -3.68 16.70
N ALA A 82 0.63 -4.75 17.10
CA ALA A 82 0.12 -6.13 17.14
C ALA A 82 -0.51 -6.61 15.81
N ILE A 83 -0.01 -6.11 14.68
CA ILE A 83 -0.46 -6.53 13.35
C ILE A 83 0.24 -7.83 12.97
N THR A 84 -0.45 -8.95 13.17
CA THR A 84 0.08 -10.30 12.92
C THR A 84 -0.24 -10.81 11.52
N ASP A 85 -1.33 -10.34 10.91
CA ASP A 85 -1.76 -10.75 9.57
C ASP A 85 -0.71 -10.31 8.52
N PRO A 86 -0.06 -11.25 7.81
CA PRO A 86 0.95 -10.93 6.80
C PRO A 86 0.37 -10.28 5.55
N ALA A 87 -0.94 -10.41 5.30
CA ALA A 87 -1.62 -9.76 4.19
C ALA A 87 -1.82 -8.26 4.45
N ILE A 88 -1.86 -7.84 5.72
CA ILE A 88 -1.92 -6.40 6.05
C ILE A 88 -0.56 -5.78 5.77
N ARG A 89 -0.52 -4.62 5.12
CA ARG A 89 0.69 -3.83 4.86
C ARG A 89 0.40 -2.34 5.08
N LEU A 90 1.45 -1.55 5.21
CA LEU A 90 1.33 -0.08 5.28
C LEU A 90 1.47 0.51 3.88
N ALA A 91 0.41 1.10 3.34
CA ALA A 91 0.39 1.65 1.98
C ALA A 91 1.48 2.71 1.73
N CYS A 92 1.94 3.41 2.78
CA CYS A 92 3.03 4.38 2.66
C CYS A 92 4.41 3.75 2.45
N GLN A 93 4.60 2.48 2.79
CA GLN A 93 5.86 1.76 2.59
C GLN A 93 5.85 0.89 1.32
N MET A 94 4.67 0.56 0.82
CA MET A 94 4.49 -0.26 -0.38
C MET A 94 4.89 0.47 -1.65
N ARG A 95 5.76 -0.16 -2.44
CA ARG A 95 6.19 0.27 -3.79
C ARG A 95 6.05 -0.92 -4.74
N PRO A 96 4.81 -1.25 -5.15
CA PRO A 96 4.57 -2.45 -5.94
C PRO A 96 5.29 -2.37 -7.28
N GLY A 97 6.05 -3.42 -7.61
CA GLY A 97 6.68 -3.56 -8.93
C GLY A 97 5.74 -4.15 -9.98
N CYS A 98 4.56 -4.62 -9.58
CA CYS A 98 3.60 -5.31 -10.44
C CYS A 98 2.15 -5.13 -10.01
N ARG A 99 1.23 -5.56 -10.88
CA ARG A 99 -0.20 -5.46 -10.63
C ARG A 99 -0.53 -6.02 -9.26
N LEU A 100 -1.21 -5.20 -8.48
CA LEU A 100 -1.56 -5.48 -7.09
C LEU A 100 -3.05 -5.22 -6.91
N ARG A 101 -3.70 -6.00 -6.05
CA ARG A 101 -5.07 -5.75 -5.59
C ARG A 101 -5.06 -5.63 -4.08
N VAL A 102 -5.62 -4.55 -3.57
CA VAL A 102 -5.64 -4.24 -2.13
C VAL A 102 -7.04 -3.86 -1.68
N ASP A 103 -7.33 -4.11 -0.42
CA ASP A 103 -8.51 -3.65 0.28
C ASP A 103 -8.11 -2.57 1.30
N ILE A 104 -8.84 -1.47 1.32
CA ILE A 104 -8.57 -0.35 2.22
C ILE A 104 -9.27 -0.62 3.55
N ILE A 105 -8.50 -1.00 4.59
CA ILE A 105 -9.00 -1.50 5.88
C ILE A 105 -8.62 -0.57 7.04
N GLN A 106 -8.70 0.73 6.81
CA GLN A 106 -8.21 1.71 7.76
C GLN A 106 -8.92 1.58 9.11
N PRO A 107 -8.21 1.81 10.23
CA PRO A 107 -8.91 1.96 11.50
C PRO A 107 -9.86 3.15 11.42
N GLU A 108 -11.06 2.98 11.96
CA GLU A 108 -12.03 4.05 12.20
C GLU A 108 -11.43 5.13 13.11
#